data_AF-A0A9N9R5M9-F1
#
_entry.id   AF-A0A9N9R5M9-F1
#
_cell.length_a   1.000
_cell.length_b   1.000
_cell.length_c   1.000
_cell.angle_alpha   90.00
_cell.angle_beta   90.00
_cell.angle_gamma   90.00
#
_symmetry.space_group_name_H-M   'P 1'
#
loop_
_entity.id
_entity.type
_entity.pdbx_description
1 polymer ?
#
loop_
_entity_poly.entity_id
_entity_poly.type
_entity_poly.pdbx_seq_one_letter_code
_entity_poly.pdbx_strand_id
1 'polypeptide(L)'
;MPDNNLAQIKSDGTFGRLPDLTKLDFRNNGILVIEDNAFDGAANIQELLLDRNLLQTITDKMFFGLHSLTVLSLADNKIKCITPGAFDHLTMLNTLRLEGNPLECTCHLAWLGAWLRARHLAPDAVCHAPQPLHAANIHHLETADFKCTPEDKGCLAPDYCPAQCTCTGTVVRCSRAQLTTLPANIPRQTTELYLESNEITSISAEQVRHLTQLQRLDLSNNRISVLANHTFQGLSKLSTLIVSYNRLRCVQRDALKGLTQLRVLSLHGNNISMLADGVFRDLESISHVALGSNPLYCDCGLRWLSEWVRSAGEYVEPGIARCADPPTMRDKLLLSTQTSAFTCRGKPPAEVVSKCDRCYNSPCLNGGVCAPTASGGFECACARGFHGETCQHQIDACYGSPCANGQCQLLEEGRFHCSCEAGYTGVRCEVNIDDCAGHRCQNNATCLDKLEGYTCKCAPGYMGTSLV
;
A
#
# COMPACT_ATOMS: atom_id res chain seq x y z
N MET A 1 -20.17 -13.62 37.05
CA MET A 1 -20.98 -13.10 38.17
C MET A 1 -21.86 -12.01 37.58
N PRO A 2 -23.16 -12.26 37.35
CA PRO A 2 -24.09 -11.19 36.99
C PRO A 2 -24.20 -10.18 38.15
N ASP A 3 -24.51 -8.91 37.84
CA ASP A 3 -24.84 -7.86 38.82
C ASP A 3 -23.70 -7.26 39.68
N ASN A 4 -22.49 -7.07 39.13
CA ASN A 4 -21.33 -6.55 39.87
C ASN A 4 -21.03 -5.06 39.68
N ASN A 5 -21.92 -4.29 39.03
CA ASN A 5 -21.70 -2.86 38.72
C ASN A 5 -20.34 -2.59 38.03
N LEU A 6 -19.87 -3.56 37.22
CA LEU A 6 -18.61 -3.44 36.52
C LEU A 6 -18.79 -2.46 35.36
N ALA A 7 -18.08 -1.32 35.39
CA ALA A 7 -18.20 -0.29 34.35
C ALA A 7 -17.28 -0.53 33.14
N GLN A 8 -16.21 -1.30 33.32
CA GLN A 8 -15.18 -1.50 32.31
C GLN A 8 -14.49 -2.85 32.46
N ILE A 9 -14.16 -3.50 31.34
CA ILE A 9 -13.23 -4.64 31.28
C ILE A 9 -11.90 -4.14 30.72
N LYS A 10 -10.81 -4.37 31.46
CA LYS A 10 -9.47 -3.83 31.14
C LYS A 10 -8.58 -4.86 30.45
N SER A 11 -7.61 -4.36 29.68
CA SER A 11 -6.53 -5.15 29.09
C SER A 11 -5.33 -5.25 30.03
N ASP A 12 -5.54 -5.91 31.18
CA ASP A 12 -4.51 -6.16 32.20
C ASP A 12 -3.95 -7.59 32.18
N GLY A 13 -4.37 -8.40 31.21
CA GLY A 13 -3.93 -9.79 31.05
C GLY A 13 -4.50 -10.75 32.09
N THR A 14 -5.54 -10.35 32.84
CA THR A 14 -6.16 -11.19 33.87
C THR A 14 -6.66 -12.52 33.30
N PHE A 15 -7.32 -12.51 32.14
CA PHE A 15 -7.94 -13.72 31.58
C PHE A 15 -6.91 -14.69 30.97
N GLY A 16 -5.79 -14.20 30.46
CA GLY A 16 -4.69 -15.05 30.01
C GLY A 16 -4.04 -15.87 31.13
N ARG A 17 -4.26 -15.50 32.40
CA ARG A 17 -3.78 -16.23 33.59
C ARG A 17 -4.77 -17.26 34.13
N LEU A 18 -5.94 -17.41 33.50
CA LEU A 18 -7.01 -18.30 33.94
C LEU A 18 -7.27 -19.40 32.89
N PRO A 19 -6.39 -20.41 32.79
CA PRO A 19 -6.42 -21.39 31.70
C PRO A 19 -7.65 -22.31 31.73
N ASP A 20 -8.23 -22.60 32.90
CA ASP A 20 -9.37 -23.50 33.02
C ASP A 20 -10.73 -22.82 32.77
N LEU A 21 -10.72 -21.50 32.54
CA LEU A 21 -11.94 -20.72 32.42
C LEU A 21 -12.58 -20.93 31.04
N THR A 22 -13.77 -21.54 31.04
CA THR A 22 -14.51 -21.87 29.81
C THR A 22 -15.73 -20.98 29.59
N LYS A 23 -16.23 -20.32 30.64
CA LYS A 23 -17.44 -19.51 30.58
C LYS A 23 -17.29 -18.21 31.37
N LEU A 24 -17.64 -17.10 30.73
CA LEU A 24 -17.72 -15.78 31.34
C LEU A 24 -19.13 -15.24 31.24
N ASP A 25 -19.74 -15.01 32.40
CA ASP A 25 -21.06 -14.40 32.51
C ASP A 25 -20.95 -13.02 33.16
N PHE A 26 -21.12 -11.99 32.33
CA PHE A 26 -21.14 -10.57 32.65
C PHE A 26 -22.49 -9.92 32.36
N ARG A 27 -23.57 -10.71 32.27
CA ARG A 27 -24.92 -10.16 32.03
C ARG A 27 -25.34 -9.21 33.13
N ASN A 28 -26.19 -8.24 32.80
CA ASN A 28 -26.75 -7.26 33.74
C ASN A 28 -25.66 -6.49 34.51
N ASN A 29 -24.64 -6.02 33.80
CA ASN A 29 -23.64 -5.13 34.39
C ASN A 29 -23.75 -3.73 33.78
N GLY A 30 -22.96 -2.80 34.31
CA GLY A 30 -22.86 -1.43 33.81
C GLY A 30 -21.78 -1.24 32.76
N ILE A 31 -21.39 -2.29 32.02
CA ILE A 31 -20.17 -2.25 31.19
C ILE A 31 -20.38 -1.30 30.02
N LEU A 32 -19.60 -0.22 30.00
CA LEU A 32 -19.60 0.80 28.97
C LEU A 32 -18.54 0.53 27.91
N VAL A 33 -17.38 0.02 28.33
CA VAL A 33 -16.19 -0.17 27.50
C VAL A 33 -15.50 -1.49 27.84
N ILE A 34 -15.10 -2.21 26.80
CA ILE A 34 -14.13 -3.30 26.87
C ILE A 34 -12.89 -2.81 26.13
N GLU A 35 -11.75 -2.75 26.81
CA GLU A 35 -10.50 -2.31 26.18
C GLU A 35 -10.05 -3.30 25.11
N ASP A 36 -9.40 -2.79 24.06
CA ASP A 36 -8.81 -3.63 23.01
C ASP A 36 -7.84 -4.66 23.62
N ASN A 37 -7.94 -5.92 23.17
CA ASN A 37 -7.16 -7.05 23.66
C ASN A 37 -7.43 -7.44 25.13
N ALA A 38 -8.56 -7.02 25.72
CA ALA A 38 -8.93 -7.40 27.08
C ALA A 38 -8.93 -8.92 27.33
N PHE A 39 -9.26 -9.71 26.31
CA PHE A 39 -9.32 -11.17 26.38
C PHE A 39 -8.10 -11.88 25.77
N ASP A 40 -6.99 -11.17 25.59
CA ASP A 40 -5.79 -11.79 25.04
C ASP A 40 -5.28 -12.93 25.95
N GLY A 41 -4.88 -14.02 25.32
CA GLY A 41 -4.51 -15.28 25.99
C GLY A 41 -5.68 -16.11 26.53
N ALA A 42 -6.94 -15.65 26.46
CA ALA A 42 -8.10 -16.36 26.99
C ALA A 42 -8.67 -17.42 26.01
N ALA A 43 -7.79 -18.26 25.47
CA ALA A 43 -8.10 -19.14 24.33
C ALA A 43 -9.11 -20.25 24.64
N ASN A 44 -9.34 -20.61 25.90
CA ASN A 44 -10.21 -21.72 26.31
C ASN A 44 -11.66 -21.32 26.57
N ILE A 45 -11.97 -20.02 26.52
CA ILE A 45 -13.33 -19.52 26.75
C ILE A 45 -14.23 -19.92 25.57
N GLN A 46 -15.33 -20.59 25.88
CA GLN A 46 -16.33 -21.10 24.94
C GLN A 46 -17.63 -20.27 24.97
N GLU A 47 -17.97 -19.68 26.11
CA GLU A 47 -19.18 -18.87 26.27
C GLU A 47 -18.86 -17.51 26.90
N LEU A 48 -19.26 -16.42 26.23
CA LEU A 48 -19.16 -15.06 26.73
C LEU A 48 -20.54 -14.39 26.66
N LEU A 49 -21.10 -14.09 27.83
CA LEU A 49 -22.43 -13.51 27.97
C LEU A 49 -22.30 -12.07 28.48
N LEU A 50 -22.65 -11.10 27.64
CA LEU A 50 -22.56 -9.66 27.87
C LEU A 50 -23.93 -8.97 27.75
N ASP A 51 -25.03 -9.73 27.85
CA ASP A 51 -26.39 -9.20 27.70
C ASP A 51 -26.71 -8.10 28.72
N ARG A 52 -27.56 -7.15 28.34
CA ARG A 52 -28.06 -6.08 29.23
C ARG A 52 -26.91 -5.29 29.88
N ASN A 53 -25.98 -4.83 29.05
CA ASN A 53 -24.91 -3.89 29.41
C ASN A 53 -25.10 -2.55 28.65
N LEU A 54 -24.09 -1.69 28.67
CA LEU A 54 -24.14 -0.34 28.10
C LEU A 54 -23.13 -0.15 26.96
N LEU A 55 -22.68 -1.23 26.32
CA LEU A 55 -21.72 -1.17 25.21
C LEU A 55 -22.31 -0.40 24.03
N GLN A 56 -21.57 0.57 23.52
CA GLN A 56 -22.01 1.41 22.39
C GLN A 56 -21.37 1.04 21.05
N THR A 57 -20.17 0.48 21.08
CA THR A 57 -19.37 0.18 19.89
C THR A 57 -18.63 -1.15 20.09
N ILE A 58 -18.33 -1.83 18.99
CA ILE A 58 -17.50 -3.04 19.00
C ILE A 58 -16.32 -2.84 18.05
N THR A 59 -15.11 -2.98 18.57
CA THR A 59 -13.84 -2.85 17.83
C THR A 59 -13.30 -4.21 17.35
N ASP A 60 -12.38 -4.19 16.39
CA ASP A 60 -11.77 -5.39 15.78
C ASP A 60 -10.83 -6.15 16.72
N LYS A 61 -10.47 -5.52 17.84
CA LYS A 61 -9.59 -6.07 18.88
C LYS A 61 -10.30 -6.35 20.19
N MET A 62 -11.56 -5.95 20.33
CA MET A 62 -12.33 -6.12 21.58
C MET A 62 -12.38 -7.59 22.02
N PHE A 63 -12.55 -8.51 21.07
CA PHE A 63 -12.68 -9.95 21.33
C PHE A 63 -11.46 -10.75 20.84
N PHE A 64 -10.32 -10.08 20.62
CA PHE A 64 -9.09 -10.75 20.22
C PHE A 64 -8.63 -11.73 21.32
N GLY A 65 -8.14 -12.91 20.91
CA GLY A 65 -7.71 -13.98 21.82
C GLY A 65 -8.75 -15.09 22.06
N LEU A 66 -10.03 -14.83 21.81
CA LEU A 66 -11.16 -15.75 22.06
C LEU A 66 -11.38 -16.78 20.94
N HIS A 67 -10.34 -17.54 20.58
CA HIS A 67 -10.35 -18.44 19.42
C HIS A 67 -11.34 -19.62 19.54
N SER A 68 -11.60 -20.11 20.77
CA SER A 68 -12.52 -21.24 21.03
C SER A 68 -13.96 -20.82 21.34
N LEU A 69 -14.29 -19.53 21.20
CA LEU A 69 -15.60 -19.02 21.56
C LEU A 69 -16.68 -19.56 20.63
N THR A 70 -17.70 -20.19 21.22
CA THR A 70 -18.84 -20.78 20.51
C THR A 70 -20.11 -19.96 20.66
N VAL A 71 -20.27 -19.28 21.81
CA VAL A 71 -21.44 -18.45 22.13
C VAL A 71 -20.97 -17.06 22.54
N LEU A 72 -21.43 -16.05 21.80
CA LEU A 72 -21.28 -14.63 22.14
C LEU A 72 -22.67 -14.00 22.24
N SER A 73 -23.02 -13.53 23.43
CA SER A 73 -24.31 -12.88 23.67
C SER A 73 -24.10 -11.41 23.98
N LEU A 74 -24.60 -10.53 23.12
CA LEU A 74 -24.50 -9.07 23.21
C LEU A 74 -25.90 -8.41 23.20
N ALA A 75 -26.93 -9.17 23.56
CA ALA A 75 -28.31 -8.72 23.52
C ALA A 75 -28.55 -7.53 24.46
N ASP A 76 -29.50 -6.68 24.12
CA ASP A 76 -29.97 -5.57 24.95
C ASP A 76 -28.85 -4.62 25.42
N ASN A 77 -27.88 -4.34 24.54
CA ASN A 77 -26.85 -3.33 24.76
C ASN A 77 -27.25 -1.99 24.10
N LYS A 78 -26.28 -1.09 23.89
CA LYS A 78 -26.46 0.19 23.19
C LYS A 78 -25.63 0.26 21.91
N ILE A 79 -25.33 -0.89 21.31
CA ILE A 79 -24.42 -0.99 20.18
C ILE A 79 -25.03 -0.29 18.98
N LYS A 80 -24.37 0.78 18.52
CA LYS A 80 -24.75 1.53 17.32
C LYS A 80 -24.01 1.03 16.09
N CYS A 81 -22.74 0.70 16.23
CA CYS A 81 -21.94 0.24 15.10
C CYS A 81 -20.90 -0.79 15.53
N ILE A 82 -20.42 -1.55 14.54
CA ILE A 82 -19.48 -2.67 14.72
C ILE A 82 -18.43 -2.52 13.62
N THR A 83 -17.17 -2.42 14.03
CA THR A 83 -16.04 -2.28 13.09
C THR A 83 -15.88 -3.55 12.22
N PRO A 84 -15.49 -3.42 10.94
CA PRO A 84 -15.23 -4.55 10.06
C PRO A 84 -14.20 -5.51 10.65
N GLY A 85 -14.53 -6.80 10.69
CA GLY A 85 -13.66 -7.85 11.22
C GLY A 85 -13.69 -8.03 12.74
N ALA A 86 -14.59 -7.34 13.45
CA ALA A 86 -14.86 -7.52 14.90
C ALA A 86 -14.99 -8.97 15.36
N PHE A 87 -15.48 -9.85 14.50
CA PHE A 87 -15.76 -11.24 14.83
C PHE A 87 -14.87 -12.23 14.07
N ASP A 88 -13.89 -11.78 13.26
CA ASP A 88 -13.12 -12.67 12.37
C ASP A 88 -12.24 -13.66 13.13
N HIS A 89 -11.76 -13.27 14.31
CA HIS A 89 -10.95 -14.13 15.20
C HIS A 89 -11.78 -15.21 15.89
N LEU A 90 -13.11 -15.07 15.93
CA LEU A 90 -14.04 -15.99 16.59
C LEU A 90 -14.34 -17.17 15.64
N THR A 91 -13.31 -17.93 15.32
CA THR A 91 -13.38 -18.96 14.27
C THR A 91 -14.42 -20.04 14.54
N MET A 92 -14.65 -20.39 15.81
CA MET A 92 -15.56 -21.44 16.29
C MET A 92 -16.97 -20.93 16.66
N LEU A 93 -17.29 -19.67 16.34
CA LEU A 93 -18.55 -19.05 16.77
C LEU A 93 -19.75 -19.67 16.06
N ASN A 94 -20.67 -20.22 16.85
CA ASN A 94 -21.90 -20.87 16.39
C ASN A 94 -23.17 -20.11 16.79
N THR A 95 -23.11 -19.33 17.87
CA THR A 95 -24.23 -18.54 18.36
C THR A 95 -23.77 -17.11 18.60
N LEU A 96 -24.41 -16.16 17.92
CA LEU A 96 -24.26 -14.74 18.12
C LEU A 96 -25.63 -14.12 18.40
N ARG A 97 -25.75 -13.33 19.46
CA ARG A 97 -26.99 -12.59 19.80
C ARG A 97 -26.72 -11.10 19.80
N LEU A 98 -27.51 -10.35 19.04
CA LEU A 98 -27.37 -8.88 18.86
C LEU A 98 -28.72 -8.17 18.96
N GLU A 99 -29.79 -8.87 19.30
CA GLU A 99 -31.12 -8.32 19.49
C GLU A 99 -31.13 -7.19 20.53
N GLY A 100 -32.08 -6.25 20.42
CA GLY A 100 -32.22 -5.14 21.37
C GLY A 100 -31.16 -4.04 21.25
N ASN A 101 -30.31 -4.06 20.22
CA ASN A 101 -29.30 -3.02 19.98
C ASN A 101 -29.75 -1.97 18.94
N PRO A 102 -29.45 -0.67 19.16
CA PRO A 102 -29.82 0.41 18.26
C PRO A 102 -28.84 0.57 17.08
N LEU A 103 -28.75 -0.45 16.20
CA LEU A 103 -27.78 -0.47 15.10
C LEU A 103 -28.03 0.64 14.06
N GLU A 104 -26.97 1.37 13.70
CA GLU A 104 -26.89 2.33 12.60
C GLU A 104 -26.40 1.61 11.34
N CYS A 105 -27.36 1.15 10.53
CA CYS A 105 -27.15 0.41 9.28
C CYS A 105 -26.77 1.33 8.11
N THR A 106 -25.67 2.05 8.27
CA THR A 106 -25.01 2.81 7.19
C THR A 106 -24.08 1.89 6.38
N CYS A 107 -23.44 2.42 5.34
CA CYS A 107 -22.45 1.66 4.54
C CYS A 107 -21.31 1.05 5.39
N HIS A 108 -21.03 1.59 6.57
CA HIS A 108 -20.00 1.08 7.49
C HIS A 108 -20.36 -0.27 8.12
N LEU A 109 -21.65 -0.60 8.22
CA LEU A 109 -22.14 -1.88 8.77
C LEU A 109 -22.47 -2.93 7.70
N ALA A 110 -22.33 -2.57 6.41
CA ALA A 110 -22.75 -3.40 5.27
C ALA A 110 -22.08 -4.79 5.21
N TRP A 111 -20.89 -4.93 5.82
CA TRP A 111 -20.16 -6.18 5.89
C TRP A 111 -20.86 -7.24 6.78
N LEU A 112 -21.59 -6.80 7.81
CA LEU A 112 -22.12 -7.69 8.86
C LEU A 112 -23.19 -8.63 8.29
N GLY A 113 -24.10 -8.12 7.46
CA GLY A 113 -25.13 -8.96 6.83
C GLY A 113 -24.55 -10.06 5.93
N ALA A 114 -23.52 -9.74 5.15
CA ALA A 114 -22.82 -10.73 4.32
C ALA A 114 -22.06 -11.76 5.17
N TRP A 115 -21.39 -11.31 6.24
CA TRP A 115 -20.64 -12.16 7.16
C TRP A 115 -21.56 -13.15 7.91
N LEU A 116 -22.72 -12.69 8.38
CA LEU A 116 -23.71 -13.52 9.06
C LEU A 116 -24.25 -14.64 8.15
N ARG A 117 -24.61 -14.28 6.91
CA ARG A 117 -25.09 -15.26 5.90
C ARG A 117 -24.03 -16.30 5.58
N ALA A 118 -22.78 -15.88 5.39
CA ALA A 118 -21.67 -16.80 5.10
C ALA A 118 -21.45 -17.84 6.21
N ARG A 119 -21.75 -17.48 7.48
CA ARG A 119 -21.64 -18.36 8.65
C ARG A 119 -22.96 -18.99 9.09
N HIS A 120 -24.07 -18.76 8.39
CA HIS A 120 -25.41 -19.24 8.75
C HIS A 120 -25.83 -18.84 10.19
N LEU A 121 -25.43 -17.63 10.61
CA LEU A 121 -25.77 -17.09 11.93
C LEU A 121 -27.00 -16.18 11.84
N ALA A 122 -27.95 -16.37 12.75
CA ALA A 122 -29.17 -15.57 12.87
C ALA A 122 -29.20 -14.84 14.22
N PRO A 123 -28.68 -13.60 14.31
CA PRO A 123 -28.51 -12.91 15.58
C PRO A 123 -29.70 -12.04 15.99
N ASP A 124 -30.83 -12.16 15.29
CA ASP A 124 -32.06 -11.37 15.49
C ASP A 124 -31.83 -9.85 15.56
N ALA A 125 -30.81 -9.37 14.84
CA ALA A 125 -30.40 -7.97 14.79
C ALA A 125 -31.26 -7.17 13.80
N VAL A 126 -31.83 -6.07 14.28
CA VAL A 126 -32.62 -5.13 13.49
C VAL A 126 -31.95 -3.77 13.40
N CYS A 127 -32.10 -3.12 12.26
CA CYS A 127 -31.62 -1.77 12.03
C CYS A 127 -32.49 -0.75 12.77
N HIS A 128 -31.87 0.16 13.52
CA HIS A 128 -32.56 1.28 14.17
C HIS A 128 -32.54 2.54 13.29
N ALA A 129 -31.44 2.77 12.58
CA ALA A 129 -31.24 3.86 11.64
C ALA A 129 -30.49 3.35 10.39
N PRO A 130 -30.52 4.07 9.25
CA PRO A 130 -31.35 5.24 8.96
C PRO A 130 -32.83 4.87 8.77
N GLN A 131 -33.72 5.87 8.74
CA GLN A 131 -35.19 5.67 8.61
C GLN A 131 -35.62 4.68 7.51
N PRO A 132 -35.03 4.66 6.30
CA PRO A 132 -35.41 3.70 5.26
C PRO A 132 -35.19 2.22 5.63
N LEU A 133 -34.26 1.95 6.55
CA LEU A 133 -33.93 0.61 7.02
C LEU A 133 -34.46 0.35 8.43
N HIS A 134 -35.25 1.24 9.00
CA HIS A 134 -35.75 1.07 10.37
C HIS A 134 -36.54 -0.25 10.52
N ALA A 135 -36.24 -1.00 11.57
CA ALA A 135 -36.76 -2.34 11.87
C ALA A 135 -36.46 -3.43 10.83
N ALA A 136 -35.64 -3.17 9.81
CA ALA A 136 -35.20 -4.19 8.87
C ALA A 136 -34.22 -5.17 9.53
N ASN A 137 -34.42 -6.48 9.31
CA ASN A 137 -33.50 -7.50 9.82
C ASN A 137 -32.24 -7.54 8.95
N ILE A 138 -31.07 -7.37 9.57
CA ILE A 138 -29.79 -7.24 8.87
C ILE A 138 -29.41 -8.49 8.06
N HIS A 139 -29.91 -9.66 8.45
CA HIS A 139 -29.65 -10.94 7.78
C HIS A 139 -30.25 -10.98 6.36
N HIS A 140 -31.29 -10.18 6.10
CA HIS A 140 -31.98 -10.12 4.81
C HIS A 140 -31.54 -8.97 3.90
N LEU A 141 -30.67 -8.08 4.40
CA LEU A 141 -30.19 -6.94 3.62
C LEU A 141 -28.99 -7.30 2.75
N GLU A 142 -28.95 -6.74 1.55
CA GLU A 142 -27.79 -6.82 0.66
C GLU A 142 -26.85 -5.64 0.90
N THR A 143 -25.58 -5.80 0.55
CA THR A 143 -24.55 -4.75 0.74
C THR A 143 -24.93 -3.43 0.05
N ALA A 144 -25.70 -3.49 -1.05
CA ALA A 144 -26.16 -2.31 -1.80
C ALA A 144 -27.24 -1.50 -1.07
N ASP A 145 -27.93 -2.07 -0.09
CA ASP A 145 -28.98 -1.39 0.67
C ASP A 145 -28.39 -0.37 1.66
N PHE A 146 -27.15 -0.59 2.09
CA PHE A 146 -26.45 0.25 3.05
C PHE A 146 -25.79 1.45 2.37
N LYS A 147 -26.21 2.66 2.73
CA LYS A 147 -25.71 3.92 2.17
C LYS A 147 -25.09 4.79 3.26
N CYS A 148 -24.11 5.60 2.90
CA CYS A 148 -23.51 6.61 3.79
C CYS A 148 -23.69 8.02 3.23
N THR A 149 -23.86 8.98 4.12
CA THR A 149 -23.66 10.40 3.87
C THR A 149 -22.30 10.85 4.42
N PRO A 150 -21.77 12.03 4.02
CA PRO A 150 -20.50 12.55 4.54
C PRO A 150 -20.45 12.74 6.07
N GLU A 151 -21.61 12.84 6.71
CA GLU A 151 -21.75 12.98 8.17
C GLU A 151 -21.63 11.63 8.92
N ASP A 152 -21.78 10.51 8.21
CA ASP A 152 -21.73 9.16 8.80
C ASP A 152 -20.29 8.76 9.14
N LYS A 153 -19.93 8.90 10.41
CA LYS A 153 -18.58 8.58 10.91
C LYS A 153 -18.34 7.10 11.21
N GLY A 154 -19.41 6.31 11.33
CA GLY A 154 -19.33 4.90 11.74
C GLY A 154 -18.65 4.71 13.10
N CYS A 155 -18.16 3.49 13.35
CA CYS A 155 -17.39 3.13 14.56
C CYS A 155 -15.87 3.16 14.35
N LEU A 156 -15.44 3.56 13.17
CA LEU A 156 -14.05 3.50 12.76
C LEU A 156 -13.29 4.67 13.40
N ALA A 157 -12.06 4.41 13.85
CA ALA A 157 -11.18 5.48 14.31
C ALA A 157 -11.00 6.52 13.18
N PRO A 158 -10.80 7.82 13.50
CA PRO A 158 -10.60 8.87 12.49
C PRO A 158 -9.50 8.54 11.47
N ASP A 159 -8.50 7.76 11.89
CA ASP A 159 -7.32 7.42 11.10
C ASP A 159 -7.43 6.03 10.42
N TYR A 160 -8.59 5.37 10.49
CA TYR A 160 -8.78 4.03 9.95
C TYR A 160 -8.74 4.00 8.42
N CYS A 161 -9.31 5.00 7.77
CA CYS A 161 -9.34 5.10 6.31
C CYS A 161 -8.31 6.13 5.84
N PRO A 162 -7.53 5.85 4.78
CA PRO A 162 -6.64 6.87 4.24
C PRO A 162 -7.40 8.10 3.78
N ALA A 163 -6.85 9.30 4.05
CA ALA A 163 -7.56 10.56 3.85
C ALA A 163 -8.01 10.83 2.39
N GLN A 164 -7.30 10.30 1.40
CA GLN A 164 -7.66 10.42 -0.02
C GLN A 164 -8.53 9.26 -0.54
N CYS A 165 -9.01 8.41 0.36
CA CYS A 165 -9.76 7.20 0.02
C CYS A 165 -11.13 7.19 0.70
N THR A 166 -12.02 6.37 0.15
CA THR A 166 -13.30 6.02 0.75
C THR A 166 -13.27 4.55 1.16
N CYS A 167 -13.67 4.25 2.39
CA CYS A 167 -13.69 2.91 2.93
C CYS A 167 -15.13 2.53 3.29
N THR A 168 -15.62 1.42 2.74
CA THR A 168 -16.97 0.90 2.99
C THR A 168 -16.88 -0.58 3.33
N GLY A 169 -17.12 -0.95 4.60
CA GLY A 169 -16.83 -2.29 5.08
C GLY A 169 -15.35 -2.65 4.89
N THR A 170 -15.04 -3.71 4.16
CA THR A 170 -13.67 -4.16 3.83
C THR A 170 -13.18 -3.68 2.46
N VAL A 171 -13.97 -2.85 1.76
CA VAL A 171 -13.63 -2.32 0.44
C VAL A 171 -13.01 -0.94 0.58
N VAL A 172 -11.85 -0.72 -0.03
CA VAL A 172 -11.13 0.55 -0.02
C VAL A 172 -11.00 1.08 -1.44
N ARG A 173 -11.52 2.29 -1.67
CA ARG A 173 -11.50 2.97 -2.97
C ARG A 173 -10.72 4.27 -2.91
N CYS A 174 -9.62 4.30 -3.64
CA CYS A 174 -8.65 5.40 -3.71
C CYS A 174 -8.48 5.90 -5.15
N SER A 175 -9.52 5.76 -5.98
CA SER A 175 -9.46 6.04 -7.40
C SER A 175 -9.39 7.56 -7.67
N ARG A 176 -8.61 7.97 -8.69
CA ARG A 176 -8.51 9.40 -9.11
C ARG A 176 -8.07 10.36 -8.00
N ALA A 177 -7.23 9.89 -7.09
CA ALA A 177 -6.76 10.63 -5.93
C ALA A 177 -5.35 11.26 -6.13
N GLN A 178 -4.81 11.21 -7.37
CA GLN A 178 -3.47 11.73 -7.73
C GLN A 178 -2.33 11.11 -6.91
N LEU A 179 -2.52 9.86 -6.47
CA LEU A 179 -1.56 9.17 -5.61
C LEU A 179 -0.31 8.80 -6.40
N THR A 180 0.87 9.16 -5.89
CA THR A 180 2.18 8.78 -6.47
C THR A 180 2.73 7.49 -5.86
N THR A 181 2.22 7.11 -4.68
CA THR A 181 2.57 5.91 -3.91
C THR A 181 1.29 5.34 -3.26
N LEU A 182 1.36 4.10 -2.78
CA LEU A 182 0.25 3.54 -2.00
C LEU A 182 0.08 4.34 -0.68
N PRO A 183 -1.16 4.70 -0.30
CA PRO A 183 -1.40 5.45 0.92
C PRO A 183 -0.98 4.66 2.17
N ALA A 184 -0.46 5.37 3.17
CA ALA A 184 -0.22 4.80 4.48
C ALA A 184 -1.57 4.42 5.15
N ASN A 185 -1.58 3.36 5.95
CA ASN A 185 -2.73 2.92 6.76
C ASN A 185 -3.91 2.32 5.98
N ILE A 186 -3.66 1.58 4.90
CA ILE A 186 -4.72 0.72 4.33
C ILE A 186 -5.11 -0.34 5.39
N PRO A 187 -6.41 -0.49 5.73
CA PRO A 187 -6.88 -1.46 6.72
C PRO A 187 -6.41 -2.90 6.44
N ARG A 188 -6.09 -3.66 7.50
CA ARG A 188 -5.59 -5.04 7.37
C ARG A 188 -6.65 -6.00 6.85
N GLN A 189 -7.92 -5.72 7.12
CA GLN A 189 -9.08 -6.51 6.74
C GLN A 189 -9.53 -6.22 5.30
N THR A 190 -8.84 -5.36 4.54
CA THR A 190 -9.23 -5.00 3.19
C THR A 190 -9.29 -6.23 2.27
N THR A 191 -10.46 -6.46 1.67
CA THR A 191 -10.71 -7.55 0.72
C THR A 191 -10.64 -7.07 -0.73
N GLU A 192 -10.98 -5.81 -0.98
CA GLU A 192 -10.90 -5.20 -2.31
C GLU A 192 -10.25 -3.82 -2.22
N LEU A 193 -9.21 -3.61 -3.03
CA LEU A 193 -8.46 -2.35 -3.09
C LEU A 193 -8.46 -1.81 -4.51
N TYR A 194 -9.06 -0.64 -4.67
CA TYR A 194 -9.20 0.09 -5.94
C TYR A 194 -8.27 1.31 -5.92
N LEU A 195 -7.24 1.29 -6.75
CA LEU A 195 -6.21 2.33 -6.88
C LEU A 195 -6.09 2.82 -8.32
N GLU A 196 -7.13 2.63 -9.14
CA GLU A 196 -7.09 2.97 -10.56
C GLU A 196 -7.06 4.48 -10.82
N SER A 197 -6.49 4.85 -11.97
CA SER A 197 -6.40 6.25 -12.42
C SER A 197 -5.65 7.15 -11.44
N ASN A 198 -4.47 6.70 -11.00
CA ASN A 198 -3.56 7.45 -10.14
C ASN A 198 -2.18 7.63 -10.84
N GLU A 199 -1.17 8.09 -10.11
CA GLU A 199 0.18 8.31 -10.60
C GLU A 199 1.21 7.34 -9.97
N ILE A 200 0.76 6.18 -9.50
CA ILE A 200 1.60 5.24 -8.75
C ILE A 200 2.71 4.71 -9.65
N THR A 201 3.96 4.86 -9.21
CA THR A 201 5.15 4.51 -10.00
C THR A 201 5.74 3.14 -9.66
N SER A 202 5.50 2.67 -8.43
CA SER A 202 6.01 1.39 -7.93
C SER A 202 5.14 0.85 -6.80
N ILE A 203 5.26 -0.46 -6.58
CA ILE A 203 4.60 -1.19 -5.50
C ILE A 203 5.63 -2.16 -4.89
N SER A 204 5.75 -2.14 -3.57
CA SER A 204 6.70 -2.99 -2.84
C SER A 204 6.00 -3.95 -1.89
N ALA A 205 6.70 -5.02 -1.50
CA ALA A 205 6.17 -6.01 -0.56
C ALA A 205 5.85 -5.38 0.80
N GLU A 206 6.63 -4.39 1.24
CA GLU A 206 6.45 -3.64 2.47
C GLU A 206 5.06 -3.02 2.56
N GLN A 207 4.55 -2.51 1.42
CA GLN A 207 3.31 -1.75 1.34
C GLN A 207 2.06 -2.62 1.32
N VAL A 208 2.19 -3.91 0.97
CA VAL A 208 1.02 -4.80 0.79
C VAL A 208 1.05 -6.06 1.63
N ARG A 209 2.19 -6.43 2.25
CA ARG A 209 2.32 -7.68 3.02
C ARG A 209 1.29 -7.87 4.13
N HIS A 210 0.75 -6.78 4.69
CA HIS A 210 -0.24 -6.84 5.77
C HIS A 210 -1.66 -7.12 5.27
N LEU A 211 -1.93 -6.96 3.97
CA LEU A 211 -3.24 -7.12 3.35
C LEU A 211 -3.58 -8.59 3.04
N THR A 212 -3.39 -9.48 4.02
CA THR A 212 -3.54 -10.94 3.84
C THR A 212 -4.94 -11.41 3.45
N GLN A 213 -5.95 -10.55 3.62
CA GLN A 213 -7.34 -10.81 3.24
C GLN A 213 -7.69 -10.35 1.81
N LEU A 214 -6.74 -9.73 1.11
CA LEU A 214 -6.99 -9.11 -0.18
C LEU A 214 -7.34 -10.15 -1.25
N GLN A 215 -8.50 -9.97 -1.88
CA GLN A 215 -9.04 -10.81 -2.95
C GLN A 215 -8.97 -10.10 -4.30
N ARG A 216 -9.06 -8.77 -4.32
CA ARG A 216 -8.98 -7.96 -5.54
C ARG A 216 -8.06 -6.75 -5.35
N LEU A 217 -7.16 -6.55 -6.30
CA LEU A 217 -6.29 -5.39 -6.40
C LEU A 217 -6.37 -4.80 -7.81
N ASP A 218 -6.89 -3.57 -7.92
CA ASP A 218 -6.92 -2.81 -9.17
C ASP A 218 -5.90 -1.66 -9.12
N LEU A 219 -4.88 -1.77 -9.95
CA LEU A 219 -3.81 -0.79 -10.16
C LEU A 219 -3.84 -0.23 -11.58
N SER A 220 -4.96 -0.36 -12.30
CA SER A 220 -5.04 0.06 -13.70
C SER A 220 -4.86 1.57 -13.88
N ASN A 221 -4.37 2.00 -15.05
CA ASN A 221 -4.17 3.42 -15.36
C ASN A 221 -3.26 4.13 -14.35
N ASN A 222 -2.08 3.54 -14.11
CA ASN A 222 -1.03 4.09 -13.25
C ASN A 222 0.28 4.22 -14.05
N ARG A 223 1.41 4.50 -13.37
CA ARG A 223 2.73 4.66 -13.98
C ARG A 223 3.71 3.56 -13.57
N ILE A 224 3.21 2.39 -13.17
CA ILE A 224 4.02 1.28 -12.67
C ILE A 224 4.87 0.73 -13.81
N SER A 225 6.18 0.62 -13.59
CA SER A 225 7.13 0.19 -14.63
C SER A 225 7.70 -1.21 -14.44
N VAL A 226 7.73 -1.72 -13.20
CA VAL A 226 8.29 -3.03 -12.86
C VAL A 226 7.42 -3.69 -11.79
N LEU A 227 7.14 -4.99 -11.94
CA LEU A 227 6.69 -5.84 -10.84
C LEU A 227 7.91 -6.61 -10.31
N ALA A 228 8.32 -6.27 -9.09
CA ALA A 228 9.50 -6.84 -8.46
C ALA A 228 9.21 -8.22 -7.86
N ASN A 229 10.27 -9.02 -7.68
CA ASN A 229 10.18 -10.32 -7.03
C ASN A 229 9.57 -10.18 -5.63
N HIS A 230 8.68 -11.11 -5.28
CA HIS A 230 8.06 -11.20 -3.97
C HIS A 230 7.14 -10.01 -3.59
N THR A 231 6.83 -9.08 -4.51
CA THR A 231 5.93 -7.95 -4.24
C THR A 231 4.59 -8.39 -3.65
N PHE A 232 3.99 -9.47 -4.17
CA PHE A 232 2.69 -9.97 -3.71
C PHE A 232 2.79 -11.22 -2.83
N GLN A 233 3.98 -11.53 -2.31
CA GLN A 233 4.19 -12.71 -1.50
C GLN A 233 3.35 -12.64 -0.21
N GLY A 234 2.61 -13.71 0.08
CA GLY A 234 1.72 -13.79 1.24
C GLY A 234 0.26 -13.43 0.94
N LEU A 235 -0.04 -12.83 -0.22
CA LEU A 235 -1.40 -12.52 -0.66
C LEU A 235 -2.11 -13.74 -1.27
N SER A 236 -2.12 -14.85 -0.53
CA SER A 236 -2.63 -16.15 -1.00
C SER A 236 -4.12 -16.16 -1.36
N LYS A 237 -4.91 -15.19 -0.86
CA LYS A 237 -6.34 -15.04 -1.16
C LYS A 237 -6.63 -14.20 -2.42
N LEU A 238 -5.60 -13.62 -3.04
CA LEU A 238 -5.76 -12.74 -4.18
C LEU A 238 -6.28 -13.52 -5.40
N SER A 239 -7.47 -13.16 -5.85
CA SER A 239 -8.21 -13.78 -6.96
C SER A 239 -8.17 -12.92 -8.21
N THR A 240 -8.14 -11.59 -8.07
CA THR A 240 -8.11 -10.65 -9.19
C THR A 240 -6.97 -9.65 -9.02
N LEU A 241 -6.05 -9.60 -9.98
CA LEU A 241 -4.98 -8.61 -10.07
C LEU A 241 -5.04 -7.89 -11.43
N ILE A 242 -5.33 -6.60 -11.39
CA ILE A 242 -5.45 -5.76 -12.59
C ILE A 242 -4.33 -4.73 -12.57
N VAL A 243 -3.40 -4.82 -13.53
CA VAL A 243 -2.27 -3.87 -13.70
C VAL A 243 -2.23 -3.34 -15.13
N SER A 244 -3.41 -3.15 -15.73
CA SER A 244 -3.58 -2.75 -17.13
C SER A 244 -3.31 -1.27 -17.34
N TYR A 245 -2.96 -0.87 -18.57
CA TYR A 245 -2.72 0.53 -18.93
C TYR A 245 -1.69 1.20 -17.99
N ASN A 246 -0.59 0.49 -17.76
CA ASN A 246 0.55 0.96 -16.97
C ASN A 246 1.76 1.13 -17.90
N ARG A 247 2.95 1.29 -17.32
CA ARG A 247 4.22 1.39 -18.07
C ARG A 247 5.08 0.13 -17.86
N LEU A 248 4.46 -1.02 -17.56
CA LEU A 248 5.19 -2.22 -17.20
C LEU A 248 6.09 -2.65 -18.35
N ARG A 249 7.40 -2.59 -18.12
CA ARG A 249 8.42 -3.12 -19.04
C ARG A 249 8.93 -4.49 -18.63
N CYS A 250 8.82 -4.81 -17.33
CA CYS A 250 9.34 -6.04 -16.76
C CYS A 250 8.42 -6.60 -15.67
N VAL A 251 8.18 -7.90 -15.74
CA VAL A 251 7.65 -8.70 -14.64
C VAL A 251 8.74 -9.67 -14.24
N GLN A 252 9.33 -9.50 -13.06
CA GLN A 252 10.41 -10.36 -12.60
C GLN A 252 9.89 -11.78 -12.29
N ARG A 253 10.79 -12.77 -12.33
CA ARG A 253 10.45 -14.20 -12.30
C ARG A 253 9.58 -14.62 -11.12
N ASP A 254 9.82 -14.06 -9.95
CA ASP A 254 9.14 -14.40 -8.69
C ASP A 254 8.16 -13.30 -8.26
N ALA A 255 7.77 -12.39 -9.15
CA ALA A 255 6.87 -11.29 -8.82
C ALA A 255 5.46 -11.76 -8.42
N LEU A 256 4.99 -12.83 -9.05
CA LEU A 256 3.66 -13.43 -8.83
C LEU A 256 3.72 -14.72 -7.99
N LYS A 257 4.85 -14.96 -7.31
CA LYS A 257 5.07 -16.17 -6.51
C LYS A 257 4.06 -16.28 -5.37
N GLY A 258 3.47 -17.47 -5.20
CA GLY A 258 2.51 -17.79 -4.13
C GLY A 258 1.06 -17.36 -4.38
N LEU A 259 0.73 -16.81 -5.56
CA LEU A 259 -0.63 -16.40 -5.93
C LEU A 259 -1.48 -17.59 -6.45
N THR A 260 -1.63 -18.64 -5.64
CA THR A 260 -2.26 -19.92 -6.01
C THR A 260 -3.77 -19.82 -6.28
N GLN A 261 -4.45 -18.85 -5.69
CA GLN A 261 -5.89 -18.58 -5.88
C GLN A 261 -6.19 -17.57 -6.98
N LEU A 262 -5.18 -17.07 -7.69
CA LEU A 262 -5.36 -16.02 -8.70
C LEU A 262 -6.13 -16.57 -9.90
N ARG A 263 -7.28 -15.96 -10.20
CA ARG A 263 -8.17 -16.33 -11.31
C ARG A 263 -8.07 -15.38 -12.48
N VAL A 264 -7.86 -14.09 -12.21
CA VAL A 264 -7.84 -13.03 -13.23
C VAL A 264 -6.56 -12.22 -13.09
N LEU A 265 -5.73 -12.21 -14.13
CA LEU A 265 -4.54 -11.39 -14.24
C LEU A 265 -4.62 -10.51 -15.48
N SER A 266 -4.63 -9.20 -15.31
CA SER A 266 -4.69 -8.27 -16.45
C SER A 266 -3.43 -7.42 -16.58
N LEU A 267 -2.59 -7.75 -17.56
CA LEU A 267 -1.36 -7.02 -17.94
C LEU A 267 -1.53 -6.26 -19.27
N HIS A 268 -2.77 -6.09 -19.73
CA HIS A 268 -3.11 -5.44 -21.00
C HIS A 268 -2.59 -3.99 -21.08
N GLY A 269 -2.15 -3.56 -22.26
CA GLY A 269 -1.78 -2.16 -22.49
C GLY A 269 -0.56 -1.73 -21.70
N ASN A 270 0.52 -2.51 -21.78
CA ASN A 270 1.78 -2.25 -21.12
C ASN A 270 2.93 -2.26 -22.15
N ASN A 271 4.18 -2.22 -21.69
CA ASN A 271 5.38 -2.21 -22.53
C ASN A 271 6.20 -3.51 -22.36
N ILE A 272 5.54 -4.65 -22.14
CA ILE A 272 6.19 -5.95 -21.92
C ILE A 272 6.65 -6.51 -23.27
N SER A 273 7.93 -6.87 -23.38
CA SER A 273 8.43 -7.57 -24.57
C SER A 273 8.74 -9.04 -24.33
N MET A 274 9.11 -9.43 -23.12
CA MET A 274 9.33 -10.83 -22.77
C MET A 274 8.84 -11.08 -21.35
N LEU A 275 8.45 -12.31 -21.07
CA LEU A 275 8.19 -12.82 -19.72
C LEU A 275 9.13 -13.99 -19.47
N ALA A 276 9.80 -13.96 -18.33
CA ALA A 276 10.70 -15.04 -17.95
C ALA A 276 9.93 -16.36 -17.75
N ASP A 277 10.58 -17.46 -18.07
CA ASP A 277 10.01 -18.79 -17.83
C ASP A 277 9.76 -19.00 -16.32
N GLY A 278 8.56 -19.50 -16.03
CA GLY A 278 8.08 -19.77 -14.68
C GLY A 278 7.52 -18.55 -13.93
N VAL A 279 7.29 -17.41 -14.59
CA VAL A 279 6.55 -16.28 -13.98
C VAL A 279 5.14 -16.68 -13.56
N PHE A 280 4.51 -17.63 -14.29
CA PHE A 280 3.15 -18.12 -14.03
C PHE A 280 3.09 -19.49 -13.34
N ARG A 281 4.21 -20.00 -12.82
CA ARG A 281 4.31 -21.39 -12.34
C ARG A 281 3.38 -21.73 -11.17
N ASP A 282 3.09 -20.76 -10.30
CA ASP A 282 2.26 -20.96 -9.10
C ASP A 282 0.78 -20.60 -9.35
N LEU A 283 0.40 -20.19 -10.57
CA LEU A 283 -0.95 -19.71 -10.90
C LEU A 283 -1.91 -20.87 -11.22
N GLU A 284 -2.15 -21.74 -10.24
CA GLU A 284 -2.91 -22.98 -10.39
C GLU A 284 -4.40 -22.76 -10.71
N SER A 285 -5.00 -21.67 -10.21
CA SER A 285 -6.43 -21.37 -10.35
C SER A 285 -6.75 -20.40 -11.49
N ILE A 286 -5.79 -20.11 -12.36
CA ILE A 286 -5.94 -19.05 -13.36
C ILE A 286 -7.03 -19.41 -14.37
N SER A 287 -7.85 -18.42 -14.70
CA SER A 287 -8.95 -18.56 -15.66
C SER A 287 -8.86 -17.54 -16.79
N HIS A 288 -8.28 -16.36 -16.52
CA HIS A 288 -8.18 -15.27 -17.47
C HIS A 288 -6.84 -14.54 -17.29
N VAL A 289 -6.13 -14.36 -18.40
CA VAL A 289 -4.90 -13.59 -18.53
C VAL A 289 -5.06 -12.65 -19.71
N ALA A 290 -4.91 -11.34 -19.48
CA ALA A 290 -4.94 -10.36 -20.56
C ALA A 290 -3.52 -9.83 -20.83
N LEU A 291 -2.98 -10.16 -22.00
CA LEU A 291 -1.64 -9.73 -22.45
C LEU A 291 -1.67 -8.84 -23.70
N GLY A 292 -2.85 -8.57 -24.26
CA GLY A 292 -3.02 -7.72 -25.44
C GLY A 292 -2.35 -6.35 -25.29
N SER A 293 -2.07 -5.71 -26.42
CA SER A 293 -1.44 -4.38 -26.47
C SER A 293 -0.11 -4.32 -25.71
N ASN A 294 0.75 -5.32 -25.91
CA ASN A 294 2.14 -5.35 -25.44
C ASN A 294 3.07 -5.65 -26.63
N PRO A 295 4.26 -5.03 -26.71
CA PRO A 295 5.22 -5.25 -27.80
C PRO A 295 6.01 -6.56 -27.60
N LEU A 296 5.33 -7.70 -27.64
CA LEU A 296 5.89 -9.03 -27.38
C LEU A 296 6.94 -9.43 -28.44
N TYR A 297 8.11 -9.86 -27.98
CA TYR A 297 9.16 -10.45 -28.79
C TYR A 297 9.03 -11.99 -28.74
N CYS A 298 8.48 -12.58 -29.79
CA CYS A 298 8.07 -13.97 -29.87
C CYS A 298 9.14 -14.86 -30.50
N ASP A 299 10.27 -15.03 -29.81
CA ASP A 299 11.28 -16.04 -30.15
C ASP A 299 11.10 -17.31 -29.31
N CYS A 300 12.13 -18.16 -29.23
CA CYS A 300 12.07 -19.35 -28.40
C CYS A 300 11.94 -19.05 -26.89
N GLY A 301 12.34 -17.87 -26.42
CA GLY A 301 12.21 -17.47 -25.02
C GLY A 301 10.77 -17.24 -24.59
N LEU A 302 9.87 -16.95 -25.53
CA LEU A 302 8.43 -16.82 -25.28
C LEU A 302 7.63 -18.09 -25.64
N ARG A 303 8.31 -19.16 -26.08
CA ARG A 303 7.67 -20.44 -26.46
C ARG A 303 6.87 -21.04 -25.31
N TRP A 304 7.45 -21.04 -24.11
CA TRP A 304 6.80 -21.58 -22.90
C TRP A 304 5.43 -20.94 -22.66
N LEU A 305 5.28 -19.64 -22.96
CA LEU A 305 4.05 -18.91 -22.75
C LEU A 305 2.98 -19.34 -23.75
N SER A 306 3.36 -19.53 -25.02
CA SER A 306 2.45 -20.07 -26.03
C SER A 306 1.99 -21.50 -25.67
N GLU A 307 2.89 -22.34 -25.17
CA GLU A 307 2.56 -23.69 -24.67
C GLU A 307 1.63 -23.62 -23.45
N TRP A 308 1.96 -22.78 -22.47
CA TRP A 308 1.22 -22.61 -21.24
C TRP A 308 -0.22 -22.14 -21.49
N VAL A 309 -0.42 -21.11 -22.33
CA VAL A 309 -1.76 -20.62 -22.67
C VAL A 309 -2.60 -21.72 -23.32
N ARG A 310 -2.00 -22.55 -24.19
CA ARG A 310 -2.71 -23.68 -24.82
C ARG A 310 -3.05 -24.80 -23.85
N SER A 311 -2.18 -25.08 -22.87
CA SER A 311 -2.42 -26.13 -21.87
C SER A 311 -3.37 -25.70 -20.76
N ALA A 312 -3.36 -24.43 -20.38
CA ALA A 312 -4.15 -23.91 -19.26
C ALA A 312 -5.65 -23.82 -19.57
N GLY A 313 -6.05 -23.97 -20.84
CA GLY A 313 -7.44 -24.09 -21.28
C GLY A 313 -7.86 -22.97 -22.23
N GLU A 314 -8.96 -23.20 -22.96
CA GLU A 314 -9.45 -22.35 -24.05
C GLU A 314 -9.84 -20.92 -23.61
N TYR A 315 -10.08 -20.70 -22.31
CA TYR A 315 -10.56 -19.43 -21.75
C TYR A 315 -9.47 -18.53 -21.16
N VAL A 316 -8.21 -18.98 -21.10
CA VAL A 316 -7.13 -18.27 -20.39
C VAL A 316 -6.65 -17.01 -21.12
N GLU A 317 -6.65 -16.97 -22.45
CA GLU A 317 -6.39 -15.74 -23.21
C GLU A 317 -7.31 -15.73 -24.43
N PRO A 318 -8.21 -14.74 -24.59
CA PRO A 318 -9.21 -14.75 -25.66
C PRO A 318 -8.66 -14.39 -27.06
N GLY A 319 -7.35 -14.50 -27.29
CA GLY A 319 -6.72 -14.35 -28.60
C GLY A 319 -6.41 -12.91 -29.02
N ILE A 320 -6.02 -12.03 -28.10
CA ILE A 320 -5.72 -10.61 -28.41
C ILE A 320 -4.21 -10.33 -28.37
N ALA A 321 -3.44 -11.13 -27.65
CA ALA A 321 -1.98 -11.00 -27.60
C ALA A 321 -1.32 -11.31 -28.95
N ARG A 322 -0.67 -10.30 -29.55
CA ARG A 322 0.06 -10.39 -30.81
C ARG A 322 1.55 -10.20 -30.59
N CYS A 323 2.32 -10.89 -31.41
CA CYS A 323 3.76 -10.69 -31.51
C CYS A 323 4.06 -9.39 -32.26
N ALA A 324 4.91 -8.55 -31.69
CA ALA A 324 5.41 -7.35 -32.37
C ALA A 324 6.68 -7.68 -33.20
N ASP A 325 7.53 -8.54 -32.65
CA ASP A 325 8.81 -8.94 -33.24
C ASP A 325 9.12 -10.41 -32.89
N PRO A 326 10.10 -11.07 -33.56
CA PRO A 326 10.83 -10.62 -34.75
C PRO A 326 9.92 -10.48 -36.00
N PRO A 327 10.41 -9.92 -37.13
CA PRO A 327 9.59 -9.70 -38.33
C PRO A 327 8.85 -10.94 -38.86
N THR A 328 9.38 -12.14 -38.65
CA THR A 328 8.75 -13.42 -39.03
C THR A 328 7.53 -13.80 -38.19
N MET A 329 7.39 -13.18 -37.02
CA MET A 329 6.32 -13.41 -36.04
C MET A 329 5.38 -12.22 -35.91
N ARG A 330 5.73 -11.07 -36.46
CA ARG A 330 4.92 -9.85 -36.43
C ARG A 330 3.44 -10.11 -36.78
N ASP A 331 2.56 -9.54 -35.98
CA ASP A 331 1.09 -9.61 -36.05
C ASP A 331 0.46 -11.00 -35.81
N LYS A 332 1.27 -12.05 -35.68
CA LYS A 332 0.78 -13.38 -35.34
C LYS A 332 0.29 -13.43 -33.91
N LEU A 333 -0.81 -14.17 -33.69
CA LEU A 333 -1.42 -14.34 -32.38
C LEU A 333 -0.65 -15.38 -31.56
N LEU A 334 -0.47 -15.09 -30.27
CA LEU A 334 0.20 -15.97 -29.32
C LEU A 334 -0.52 -17.33 -29.16
N LEU A 335 -1.85 -17.30 -29.14
CA LEU A 335 -2.72 -18.47 -28.94
C LEU A 335 -2.78 -19.41 -30.16
N SER A 336 -2.94 -18.83 -31.36
CA SER A 336 -3.20 -19.61 -32.58
C SER A 336 -1.94 -20.04 -33.32
N THR A 337 -0.80 -19.40 -33.04
CA THR A 337 0.46 -19.74 -33.70
C THR A 337 1.01 -21.05 -33.15
N GLN A 338 1.52 -21.91 -34.03
CA GLN A 338 2.13 -23.17 -33.62
C GLN A 338 3.36 -22.91 -32.75
N THR A 339 3.51 -23.68 -31.66
CA THR A 339 4.63 -23.55 -30.70
C THR A 339 6.00 -23.77 -31.36
N SER A 340 6.05 -24.58 -32.43
CA SER A 340 7.25 -24.80 -33.26
C SER A 340 7.73 -23.56 -34.01
N ALA A 341 6.88 -22.54 -34.22
CA ALA A 341 7.26 -21.31 -34.91
C ALA A 341 8.13 -20.38 -34.04
N PHE A 342 8.03 -20.50 -32.71
CA PHE A 342 8.80 -19.73 -31.74
C PHE A 342 10.23 -20.25 -31.70
N THR A 343 11.11 -19.72 -32.55
CA THR A 343 12.50 -20.20 -32.72
C THR A 343 13.51 -19.09 -32.49
N CYS A 344 14.64 -19.40 -31.86
CA CYS A 344 15.74 -18.46 -31.68
C CYS A 344 16.71 -18.57 -32.85
N ARG A 345 16.92 -17.45 -33.55
CA ARG A 345 17.93 -17.33 -34.64
C ARG A 345 19.17 -16.54 -34.22
N GLY A 346 19.25 -16.16 -32.94
CA GLY A 346 20.30 -15.32 -32.36
C GLY A 346 19.87 -14.79 -30.99
N LYS A 347 20.66 -13.89 -30.41
CA LYS A 347 20.26 -13.18 -29.19
C LYS A 347 19.19 -12.13 -29.54
N PRO A 348 18.18 -11.92 -28.68
CA PRO A 348 17.22 -10.84 -28.86
C PRO A 348 17.92 -9.47 -28.90
N PRO A 349 17.29 -8.44 -29.49
CA PRO A 349 17.80 -7.07 -29.46
C PRO A 349 18.08 -6.61 -28.02
N ALA A 350 19.17 -5.85 -27.86
CA ALA A 350 19.55 -5.27 -26.57
C ALA A 350 18.41 -4.49 -25.90
N GLU A 351 17.58 -3.80 -26.68
CA GLU A 351 16.39 -3.07 -26.21
C GLU A 351 15.33 -3.96 -25.56
N VAL A 352 15.24 -5.23 -25.97
CA VAL A 352 14.30 -6.21 -25.44
C VAL A 352 14.83 -6.81 -24.14
N VAL A 353 16.10 -7.23 -24.12
CA VAL A 353 16.74 -7.85 -22.93
C VAL A 353 16.92 -6.82 -21.80
N SER A 354 17.29 -5.59 -22.15
CA SER A 354 17.53 -4.51 -21.17
C SER A 354 16.28 -4.02 -20.45
N LYS A 355 15.07 -4.44 -20.87
CA LYS A 355 13.83 -4.12 -20.16
C LYS A 355 13.77 -4.71 -18.76
N CYS A 356 14.28 -5.92 -18.56
CA CYS A 356 14.39 -6.54 -17.24
C CYS A 356 15.80 -6.49 -16.67
N ASP A 357 16.82 -6.67 -17.51
CA ASP A 357 18.23 -6.62 -17.10
C ASP A 357 18.88 -5.32 -17.56
N ARG A 358 18.77 -4.27 -16.73
CA ARG A 358 19.38 -2.97 -17.03
C ARG A 358 20.91 -3.01 -17.13
N CYS A 359 21.56 -4.04 -16.59
CA CYS A 359 23.01 -4.20 -16.67
C CYS A 359 23.47 -4.83 -17.99
N TYR A 360 22.55 -5.36 -18.82
CA TYR A 360 22.87 -6.03 -20.07
C TYR A 360 23.70 -5.17 -21.05
N ASN A 361 23.44 -3.85 -21.08
CA ASN A 361 24.16 -2.91 -21.95
C ASN A 361 25.42 -2.32 -21.30
N SER A 362 25.84 -2.84 -20.14
CA SER A 362 26.96 -2.30 -19.35
C SER A 362 26.87 -0.78 -19.18
N PRO A 363 25.79 -0.26 -18.54
CA PRO A 363 25.55 1.18 -18.44
C PRO A 363 26.60 1.92 -17.60
N CYS A 364 27.39 1.20 -16.80
CA CYS A 364 28.45 1.77 -15.97
C CYS A 364 29.72 2.01 -16.79
N LEU A 365 30.13 3.27 -16.88
CA LEU A 365 31.33 3.71 -17.58
C LEU A 365 32.59 3.53 -16.72
N ASN A 366 33.76 3.75 -17.31
CA ASN A 366 35.06 3.85 -16.63
C ASN A 366 35.40 2.67 -15.69
N GLY A 367 35.01 1.45 -16.09
CA GLY A 367 35.28 0.23 -15.32
C GLY A 367 34.39 0.05 -14.09
N GLY A 368 33.26 0.78 -14.00
CA GLY A 368 32.26 0.57 -12.97
C GLY A 368 31.57 -0.80 -13.09
N VAL A 369 31.21 -1.39 -11.94
CA VAL A 369 30.50 -2.67 -11.87
C VAL A 369 29.01 -2.41 -11.73
N CYS A 370 28.21 -2.95 -12.65
CA CYS A 370 26.75 -2.81 -12.63
C CYS A 370 26.11 -3.87 -11.74
N ALA A 371 25.22 -3.44 -10.85
CA ALA A 371 24.36 -4.30 -10.05
C ALA A 371 22.87 -3.96 -10.31
N PRO A 372 21.99 -4.94 -10.57
CA PRO A 372 20.56 -4.69 -10.71
C PRO A 372 19.94 -4.33 -9.34
N THR A 373 18.98 -3.40 -9.33
CA THR A 373 18.25 -3.05 -8.10
C THR A 373 16.94 -3.83 -7.97
N ALA A 374 16.43 -3.97 -6.73
CA ALA A 374 15.16 -4.65 -6.46
C ALA A 374 13.96 -4.00 -7.19
N SER A 375 14.00 -2.68 -7.42
CA SER A 375 13.00 -1.93 -8.19
C SER A 375 13.10 -2.13 -9.72
N GLY A 376 14.00 -2.99 -10.19
CA GLY A 376 14.26 -3.25 -11.61
C GLY A 376 15.05 -2.15 -12.32
N GLY A 377 15.73 -1.30 -11.54
CA GLY A 377 16.77 -0.38 -12.01
C GLY A 377 18.15 -1.03 -11.99
N PHE A 378 19.19 -0.20 -12.00
CA PHE A 378 20.58 -0.62 -11.81
C PHE A 378 21.30 0.41 -10.95
N GLU A 379 22.40 0.00 -10.34
CA GLU A 379 23.31 0.83 -9.57
C GLU A 379 24.73 0.52 -10.02
N CYS A 380 25.56 1.55 -10.16
CA CYS A 380 26.95 1.40 -10.59
C CYS A 380 27.89 1.58 -9.40
N ALA A 381 28.64 0.53 -9.07
CA ALA A 381 29.78 0.63 -8.17
C ALA A 381 31.00 1.15 -8.94
N CYS A 382 31.32 2.43 -8.78
CA CYS A 382 32.38 3.08 -9.54
C CYS A 382 33.78 2.64 -9.13
N ALA A 383 34.66 2.53 -10.13
CA ALA A 383 36.08 2.32 -9.91
C ALA A 383 36.70 3.52 -9.16
N ARG A 384 37.84 3.30 -8.50
CA ARG A 384 38.55 4.37 -7.79
C ARG A 384 38.84 5.53 -8.73
N GLY A 385 38.48 6.75 -8.31
CA GLY A 385 38.67 7.95 -9.11
C GLY A 385 37.50 8.31 -10.04
N PHE A 386 36.34 7.64 -9.94
CA PHE A 386 35.13 7.99 -10.69
C PHE A 386 33.88 8.06 -9.81
N HIS A 387 32.89 8.84 -10.24
CA HIS A 387 31.60 9.01 -9.56
C HIS A 387 30.45 9.34 -10.54
N GLY A 388 29.24 9.47 -10.00
CA GLY A 388 28.00 9.68 -10.74
C GLY A 388 27.21 8.38 -10.92
N GLU A 389 25.95 8.49 -11.34
CA GLU A 389 25.02 7.34 -11.45
C GLU A 389 25.51 6.25 -12.41
N THR A 390 26.31 6.63 -13.41
CA THR A 390 26.91 5.72 -14.40
C THR A 390 28.44 5.75 -14.37
N CYS A 391 29.04 6.30 -13.30
CA CYS A 391 30.50 6.49 -13.20
C CYS A 391 31.08 7.37 -14.33
N GLN A 392 30.27 8.28 -14.85
CA GLN A 392 30.62 9.11 -16.00
C GLN A 392 31.61 10.24 -15.66
N HIS A 393 31.74 10.60 -14.38
CA HIS A 393 32.58 11.70 -13.93
C HIS A 393 33.83 11.17 -13.24
N GLN A 394 34.97 11.82 -13.49
CA GLN A 394 36.20 11.57 -12.74
C GLN A 394 36.14 12.32 -11.41
N ILE A 395 36.58 11.71 -10.31
CA ILE A 395 36.69 12.39 -9.02
C ILE A 395 37.72 13.50 -9.15
N ASP A 396 37.25 14.71 -8.99
CA ASP A 396 38.03 15.94 -9.08
C ASP A 396 37.89 16.76 -7.80
N ALA A 397 38.51 17.93 -7.76
CA ALA A 397 38.53 18.77 -6.57
C ALA A 397 37.16 19.39 -6.22
N CYS A 398 36.18 19.36 -7.12
CA CYS A 398 34.80 19.78 -6.90
C CYS A 398 33.89 18.61 -6.44
N TYR A 399 34.41 17.39 -6.37
CA TYR A 399 33.68 16.25 -5.84
C TYR A 399 33.30 16.46 -4.36
N GLY A 400 32.03 16.25 -4.03
CA GLY A 400 31.51 16.40 -2.67
C GLY A 400 31.06 17.82 -2.30
N SER A 401 30.84 18.71 -3.28
CA SER A 401 30.34 20.08 -3.09
C SER A 401 31.15 20.86 -2.05
N PRO A 402 32.44 21.15 -2.32
CA PRO A 402 33.34 21.77 -1.35
C PRO A 402 33.00 23.22 -0.98
N CYS A 403 32.15 23.90 -1.76
CA CYS A 403 31.68 25.27 -1.54
C CYS A 403 30.36 25.23 -0.76
N ALA A 404 30.29 25.92 0.39
CA ALA A 404 29.11 25.96 1.24
C ALA A 404 27.96 26.76 0.61
N ASN A 405 28.25 27.98 0.15
CA ASN A 405 27.28 28.91 -0.46
C ASN A 405 27.88 29.51 -1.75
N GLY A 406 28.11 28.67 -2.75
CA GLY A 406 28.76 29.09 -4.00
C GLY A 406 28.90 27.97 -5.02
N GLN A 407 29.29 28.33 -6.24
CA GLN A 407 29.54 27.39 -7.32
C GLN A 407 31.02 26.99 -7.36
N CYS A 408 31.29 25.68 -7.39
CA CYS A 408 32.64 25.16 -7.53
C CYS A 408 33.10 25.20 -8.99
N GLN A 409 34.29 25.73 -9.22
CA GLN A 409 34.96 25.76 -10.51
C GLN A 409 36.29 25.01 -10.42
N LEU A 410 36.52 24.09 -11.36
CA LEU A 410 37.78 23.38 -11.49
C LEU A 410 38.85 24.29 -12.11
N LEU A 411 40.01 24.32 -11.45
CA LEU A 411 41.21 24.98 -11.93
C LEU A 411 42.18 23.93 -12.49
N GLU A 412 43.20 24.41 -13.22
CA GLU A 412 44.32 23.56 -13.66
C GLU A 412 44.99 22.84 -12.47
N GLU A 413 45.63 21.70 -12.75
CA GLU A 413 46.35 20.87 -11.77
C GLU A 413 45.46 20.20 -10.70
N GLY A 414 44.14 20.18 -10.90
CA GLY A 414 43.20 19.52 -9.97
C GLY A 414 42.95 20.34 -8.70
N ARG A 415 43.00 21.67 -8.79
CA ARG A 415 42.54 22.58 -7.73
C ARG A 415 41.09 23.01 -7.99
N PHE A 416 40.45 23.59 -6.97
CA PHE A 416 39.11 24.17 -7.11
C PHE A 416 39.09 25.62 -6.62
N HIS A 417 38.15 26.39 -7.15
CA HIS A 417 37.80 27.73 -6.70
C HIS A 417 36.29 27.81 -6.47
N CYS A 418 35.87 28.44 -5.37
CA CYS A 418 34.46 28.70 -5.12
C CYS A 418 34.11 30.12 -5.55
N SER A 419 33.22 30.23 -6.54
CA SER A 419 32.57 31.50 -6.86
C SER A 419 31.42 31.68 -5.86
N CYS A 420 31.65 32.51 -4.83
CA CYS A 420 30.67 32.73 -3.78
C CYS A 420 29.41 33.42 -4.29
N GLU A 421 28.26 32.97 -3.77
CA GLU A 421 27.02 33.72 -3.91
C GLU A 421 27.16 35.07 -3.21
N ALA A 422 26.34 36.05 -3.63
CA ALA A 422 26.37 37.37 -3.02
C ALA A 422 26.09 37.25 -1.50
N GLY A 423 26.83 38.04 -0.71
CA GLY A 423 26.78 37.94 0.75
C GLY A 423 27.79 36.98 1.39
N TYR A 424 28.47 36.13 0.63
CA TYR A 424 29.42 35.17 1.19
C TYR A 424 30.86 35.42 0.75
N THR A 425 31.79 35.04 1.62
CA THR A 425 33.24 35.10 1.41
C THR A 425 33.94 33.90 2.05
N GLY A 426 35.27 33.83 1.91
CA GLY A 426 36.08 32.69 2.33
C GLY A 426 36.43 31.76 1.16
N VAL A 427 37.36 30.82 1.40
CA VAL A 427 37.88 29.92 0.34
C VAL A 427 36.80 28.94 -0.13
N ARG A 428 35.83 28.64 0.74
CA ARG A 428 34.70 27.75 0.50
C ARG A 428 33.36 28.47 0.64
N CYS A 429 33.33 29.80 0.62
CA CYS A 429 32.12 30.60 0.82
C CYS A 429 31.42 30.29 2.16
N GLU A 430 32.23 30.00 3.18
CA GLU A 430 31.82 29.60 4.51
C GLU A 430 31.54 30.77 5.46
N VAL A 431 31.94 31.97 5.07
CA VAL A 431 31.85 33.18 5.91
C VAL A 431 30.76 34.08 5.35
N ASN A 432 29.75 34.44 6.16
CA ASN A 432 28.84 35.53 5.83
C ASN A 432 29.60 36.86 5.88
N ILE A 433 29.45 37.70 4.86
CA ILE A 433 30.06 39.03 4.81
C ILE A 433 29.39 39.87 5.90
N ASP A 434 30.19 40.44 6.79
CA ASP A 434 29.68 41.31 7.86
C ASP A 434 29.32 42.69 7.27
N ASP A 435 28.04 42.87 6.96
CA ASP A 435 27.49 44.12 6.43
C ASP A 435 27.49 45.24 7.49
N CYS A 436 27.78 44.95 8.75
CA CYS A 436 27.91 45.96 9.82
C CYS A 436 29.31 46.58 9.91
N ALA A 437 30.34 45.97 9.31
CA ALA A 437 31.73 46.46 9.41
C ALA A 437 31.94 47.84 8.77
N GLY A 438 31.12 48.21 7.77
CA GLY A 438 31.15 49.51 7.09
C GLY A 438 29.97 50.43 7.43
N HIS A 439 28.92 49.91 8.07
CA HIS A 439 27.66 50.61 8.26
C HIS A 439 27.40 50.91 9.74
N ARG A 440 27.42 52.21 10.09
CA ARG A 440 27.14 52.66 11.45
C ARG A 440 25.66 53.01 11.59
N CYS A 441 24.97 52.27 12.44
CA CYS A 441 23.62 52.63 12.86
C CYS A 441 23.62 53.92 13.69
N GLN A 442 22.72 54.85 13.38
CA GLN A 442 22.58 56.11 14.11
C GLN A 442 21.86 55.90 15.47
N ASN A 443 21.90 56.93 16.33
CA ASN A 443 21.19 56.97 17.62
C ASN A 443 21.51 55.80 18.58
N ASN A 444 22.77 55.36 18.61
CA ASN A 444 23.25 54.29 19.49
C ASN A 444 22.56 52.93 19.24
N ALA A 445 21.95 52.73 18.07
CA ALA A 445 21.34 51.46 17.68
C ALA A 445 22.40 50.39 17.40
N THR A 446 22.07 49.13 17.68
CA THR A 446 22.95 47.98 17.43
C THR A 446 22.77 47.49 16.01
N CYS A 447 23.85 47.42 15.23
CA CYS A 447 23.81 46.82 13.90
C CYS A 447 23.68 45.30 14.00
N LEU A 448 22.77 44.72 13.24
CA LEU A 448 22.56 43.28 13.10
C LEU A 448 22.85 42.89 11.65
N ASP A 449 23.83 42.02 11.48
CA ASP A 449 24.24 41.45 10.21
C ASP A 449 23.13 40.59 9.57
N LYS A 450 23.01 40.62 8.24
CA LYS A 450 22.12 39.78 7.42
C LYS A 450 22.93 39.21 6.25
N LEU A 451 22.28 38.45 5.37
CA LEU A 451 22.96 37.75 4.27
C LEU A 451 23.38 38.67 3.12
N GLU A 452 22.71 39.80 2.92
CA GLU A 452 23.04 40.77 1.87
C GLU A 452 22.66 42.19 2.34
N GLY A 453 22.98 42.51 3.59
CA GLY A 453 22.69 43.80 4.18
C GLY A 453 22.67 43.76 5.70
N TYR A 454 22.26 44.86 6.32
CA TYR A 454 22.22 44.98 7.77
C TYR A 454 20.89 45.55 8.22
N THR A 455 20.55 45.34 9.50
CA THR A 455 19.40 45.98 10.14
C THR A 455 19.84 46.62 11.44
N CYS A 456 19.38 47.84 11.70
CA CYS A 456 19.66 48.52 12.97
C CYS A 456 18.56 48.21 13.99
N LYS A 457 18.95 47.59 15.10
CA LYS A 457 18.06 47.39 16.26
C LYS A 457 18.12 48.63 17.16
N CYS A 458 17.03 49.38 17.21
CA CYS A 458 16.88 50.57 18.04
C CYS A 458 16.99 50.28 19.54
N ALA A 459 17.55 51.23 20.29
CA ALA A 459 17.49 51.24 21.75
C ALA A 459 16.04 51.50 22.26
N PRO A 460 15.70 51.12 23.51
CA PRO A 460 14.37 51.35 24.06
C PRO A 460 13.97 52.83 23.97
N GLY A 461 12.79 53.11 23.39
CA GLY A 461 12.26 54.47 23.20
C GLY A 461 12.36 55.03 21.78
N TYR A 462 12.99 54.31 20.84
CA TYR A 462 13.10 54.71 19.43
C TYR A 462 12.41 53.70 18.50
N MET A 463 11.80 54.15 17.39
CA MET A 463 11.15 53.30 16.39
C MET A 463 11.53 53.71 14.95
N GLY A 464 11.79 52.73 14.07
CA GLY A 464 12.09 52.91 12.65
C GLY A 464 12.97 51.78 12.08
N THR A 465 12.88 51.48 10.77
CA THR A 465 13.62 50.39 10.09
C THR A 465 14.76 50.86 9.18
N SER A 466 14.92 52.18 8.96
CA SER A 466 16.04 52.75 8.22
C SER A 466 16.34 54.14 8.76
N LEU A 467 17.56 54.36 9.25
CA LEU A 467 18.07 55.69 9.55
C LEU A 467 19.26 55.92 8.62
N VAL A 468 18.99 56.57 7.49
CA VAL A 468 20.01 57.29 6.73
C VAL A 468 20.50 58.46 7.55
#